data_AF-C9L798-F1
#
_entry.id   AF-C9L798-F1
#
_cell.length_a   1.000
_cell.length_b   1.000
_cell.length_c   1.000
_cell.angle_alpha   90.00
_cell.angle_beta   90.00
_cell.angle_gamma   90.00
#
_symmetry.space_group_name_H-M   'P 1'
#
loop_
_entity.id
_entity.type
_entity.pdbx_description
1 polymer ?
#
loop_
_entity_poly.entity_id
_entity_poly.type
_entity_poly.pdbx_seq_one_letter_code
_entity_poly.pdbx_strand_id
1 'polypeptide(L)'
;MKNNNSMSFSFKIPQMFKNKISINIECELLGIHYTIFNNTLELISRTIANESKEFQKELKPVTICFQEYDSLDENFKIDIENSTIIYNMKAMKLMRSFDFIFYIFIEGLVCYYWKIPDTYEAKIKALNIIKTLAESMEVSTLKKWGLISTEE
;
A
#
# COMPACT_ATOMS: atom_id res chain seq x y z
N MET A 1 -20.59 -5.28 -33.88
CA MET A 1 -20.06 -5.96 -32.68
C MET A 1 -18.66 -5.44 -32.39
N LYS A 2 -18.49 -4.66 -31.32
CA LYS A 2 -17.20 -4.47 -30.65
C LYS A 2 -17.52 -4.39 -29.16
N ASN A 3 -17.48 -5.53 -28.47
CA ASN A 3 -17.45 -5.54 -27.01
C ASN A 3 -16.08 -5.00 -26.61
N ASN A 4 -15.99 -3.69 -26.40
CA ASN A 4 -14.93 -3.12 -25.59
C ASN A 4 -15.23 -3.52 -24.15
N ASN A 5 -14.73 -4.68 -23.72
CA ASN A 5 -14.56 -4.97 -22.31
C ASN A 5 -13.52 -3.97 -21.77
N SER A 6 -13.95 -2.75 -21.46
CA SER A 6 -13.14 -1.88 -20.61
C SER A 6 -13.13 -2.55 -19.24
N MET A 7 -12.02 -3.20 -18.88
CA MET A 7 -11.80 -3.56 -17.48
C MET A 7 -11.79 -2.26 -16.68
N SER A 8 -12.85 -2.00 -15.93
CA SER A 8 -12.88 -0.93 -14.95
C SER A 8 -12.06 -1.37 -13.74
N PHE A 9 -10.87 -0.80 -13.59
CA PHE A 9 -10.11 -0.97 -12.35
C PHE A 9 -10.79 -0.20 -11.22
N SER A 10 -10.87 -0.81 -10.04
CA SER A 10 -11.51 -0.20 -8.86
C SER A 10 -10.77 -0.61 -7.59
N PHE A 11 -10.88 0.24 -6.57
CA PHE A 11 -10.36 -0.06 -5.25
C PHE A 11 -11.31 -1.00 -4.50
N LYS A 12 -10.74 -2.03 -3.90
CA LYS A 12 -11.44 -3.03 -3.10
C LYS A 12 -11.06 -2.81 -1.65
N ILE A 13 -11.83 -1.97 -0.95
CA ILE A 13 -11.60 -1.66 0.46
C ILE A 13 -12.05 -2.85 1.33
N PRO A 14 -11.15 -3.49 2.11
CA PRO A 14 -11.54 -4.54 3.04
C PRO A 14 -12.58 -4.06 4.05
N GLN A 15 -13.47 -4.97 4.47
CA GLN A 15 -14.61 -4.64 5.33
C GLN A 15 -14.20 -3.94 6.64
N MET A 16 -13.04 -4.25 7.20
CA MET A 16 -12.58 -3.60 8.43
C MET A 16 -12.24 -2.12 8.26
N PHE A 17 -11.88 -1.71 7.03
CA PHE A 17 -11.61 -0.33 6.65
C PHE A 17 -12.83 0.37 6.08
N LYS A 18 -14.00 -0.27 6.06
CA LYS A 18 -15.23 0.38 5.62
C LYS A 18 -15.45 1.65 6.44
N ASN A 19 -15.67 2.76 5.75
CA ASN A 19 -15.79 4.12 6.29
C ASN A 19 -14.54 4.65 7.02
N LYS A 20 -13.41 3.94 6.96
CA LYS A 20 -12.11 4.38 7.50
C LYS A 20 -11.12 4.75 6.42
N ILE A 21 -11.30 4.30 5.18
CA ILE A 21 -10.45 4.71 4.07
C ILE A 21 -11.31 5.47 3.06
N SER A 22 -10.89 6.71 2.79
CA SER A 22 -11.30 7.48 1.62
C SER A 22 -10.15 7.48 0.62
N ILE A 23 -10.46 7.42 -0.68
CA ILE A 23 -9.44 7.48 -1.72
C ILE A 23 -9.73 8.66 -2.65
N ASN A 24 -8.72 9.49 -2.84
CA ASN A 24 -8.69 10.59 -3.79
C ASN A 24 -7.61 10.30 -4.84
N ILE A 25 -7.96 10.43 -6.12
CA ILE A 25 -7.06 10.19 -7.25
C ILE A 25 -6.93 11.50 -8.02
N GLU A 26 -5.74 12.08 -7.99
CA GLU A 26 -5.44 13.35 -8.66
C GLU A 26 -4.46 13.17 -9.83
N CYS A 27 -4.13 11.93 -10.17
CA CYS A 27 -3.25 11.58 -11.27
C CYS A 27 -3.67 10.28 -11.97
N GLU A 28 -3.12 10.00 -13.15
CA GLU A 28 -3.41 8.76 -13.88
C GLU A 28 -2.78 7.55 -13.16
N LEU A 29 -3.59 6.52 -12.92
CA LEU A 29 -3.14 5.25 -12.37
C LEU A 29 -3.25 4.14 -13.43
N LEU A 30 -2.20 3.33 -13.55
CA LEU A 30 -2.21 2.11 -14.34
C LEU A 30 -2.97 1.01 -13.58
N GLY A 31 -3.57 0.06 -14.31
CA GLY A 31 -4.29 -1.07 -13.71
C GLY A 31 -3.49 -1.88 -12.68
N ILE A 32 -2.16 -1.93 -12.85
CA ILE A 32 -1.25 -2.55 -11.90
C ILE A 32 -1.21 -1.81 -10.55
N HIS A 33 -1.30 -0.47 -10.52
CA HIS A 33 -1.31 0.30 -9.27
C HIS A 33 -2.54 -0.02 -8.42
N TYR A 34 -3.72 -0.13 -9.04
CA TYR A 34 -4.94 -0.58 -8.35
C TYR A 34 -4.76 -1.99 -7.78
N THR A 35 -4.15 -2.89 -8.55
CA THR A 35 -3.93 -4.27 -8.13
C THR A 35 -2.98 -4.34 -6.93
N ILE A 36 -1.85 -3.65 -6.99
CA ILE A 36 -0.87 -3.59 -5.91
C ILE A 36 -1.50 -2.99 -4.66
N PHE A 37 -2.18 -1.84 -4.79
CA PHE A 37 -2.78 -1.17 -3.63
C PHE A 37 -3.91 -1.99 -2.98
N ASN A 38 -4.73 -2.67 -3.78
CA ASN A 38 -5.75 -3.59 -3.25
C ASN A 38 -5.11 -4.74 -2.45
N ASN A 39 -4.01 -5.30 -2.94
CA ASN A 39 -3.25 -6.33 -2.20
C ASN A 39 -2.66 -5.75 -0.91
N THR A 40 -2.17 -4.50 -0.95
CA THR A 40 -1.66 -3.80 0.24
C THR A 40 -2.75 -3.66 1.30
N LEU A 41 -3.94 -3.21 0.91
CA LEU A 41 -5.07 -3.06 1.85
C LEU A 41 -5.48 -4.40 2.46
N GLU A 42 -5.57 -5.45 1.65
CA GLU A 42 -5.91 -6.80 2.14
C GLU A 42 -4.87 -7.31 3.15
N LEU A 43 -3.57 -7.09 2.87
CA LEU A 43 -2.50 -7.46 3.78
C LEU A 43 -2.59 -6.71 5.10
N ILE A 44 -2.65 -5.38 5.04
CA ILE A 44 -2.73 -4.54 6.23
C ILE A 44 -3.99 -4.90 7.03
N SER A 45 -5.09 -5.20 6.35
CA SER A 45 -6.32 -5.68 6.99
C SER A 45 -6.07 -6.95 7.83
N ARG A 46 -5.43 -7.97 7.24
CA ARG A 46 -5.10 -9.21 7.96
C ARG A 46 -4.14 -8.99 9.11
N THR A 47 -3.12 -8.14 8.91
CA THR A 47 -2.18 -7.78 9.99
C THR A 47 -2.91 -7.16 11.17
N ILE A 48 -3.75 -6.16 10.91
CA ILE A 48 -4.49 -5.47 11.99
C ILE A 48 -5.52 -6.40 12.65
N ALA A 49 -6.10 -7.35 11.92
CA ALA A 49 -7.00 -8.35 12.51
C ALA A 49 -6.30 -9.22 13.58
N ASN A 50 -4.97 -9.39 13.46
CA ASN A 50 -4.13 -10.11 14.43
C ASN A 50 -3.56 -9.21 15.55
N GLU A 51 -3.72 -7.88 15.46
CA GLU A 51 -3.35 -6.95 16.52
C GLU A 51 -4.35 -6.99 17.68
N SER A 52 -4.02 -6.34 18.81
CA SER A 52 -4.88 -6.30 19.99
C SER A 52 -6.27 -5.69 19.70
N LYS A 53 -7.29 -6.10 20.46
CA LYS A 53 -8.64 -5.53 20.33
C LYS A 53 -8.70 -4.04 20.63
N GLU A 54 -7.80 -3.54 21.45
CA GLU A 54 -7.63 -2.12 21.72
C GLU A 54 -7.13 -1.39 20.47
N PHE A 55 -6.05 -1.89 19.85
CA PHE A 55 -5.53 -1.35 18.60
C PHE A 55 -6.59 -1.29 17.50
N GLN A 56 -7.36 -2.37 17.32
CA GLN A 56 -8.44 -2.43 16.32
C GLN A 56 -9.54 -1.38 16.54
N LYS A 57 -9.83 -1.00 17.80
CA LYS A 57 -10.83 0.02 18.12
C LYS A 57 -10.33 1.44 17.88
N GLU A 58 -9.03 1.66 18.00
CA GLU A 58 -8.40 2.96 17.85
C GLU A 58 -8.08 3.36 16.40
N LEU A 59 -8.37 2.49 15.43
CA LEU A 59 -8.12 2.76 14.01
C LEU A 59 -8.81 4.04 13.56
N LYS A 60 -8.00 5.06 13.30
CA LYS A 60 -8.45 6.35 12.78
C LYS A 60 -8.79 6.25 11.29
N PRO A 61 -9.79 7.01 10.81
CA PRO A 61 -10.01 7.19 9.38
C PRO A 61 -8.77 7.78 8.71
N VAL A 62 -8.57 7.52 7.43
CA VAL A 62 -7.48 8.06 6.61
C VAL A 62 -7.99 8.38 5.20
N THR A 63 -7.50 9.47 4.64
CA THR A 63 -7.63 9.79 3.21
C THR A 63 -6.34 9.40 2.51
N ILE A 64 -6.45 8.58 1.47
CA ILE A 64 -5.33 8.19 0.62
C ILE A 64 -5.40 9.03 -0.65
N CYS A 65 -4.38 9.84 -0.90
CA CYS A 65 -4.26 10.67 -2.08
C CYS A 65 -3.19 10.10 -3.01
N PHE A 66 -3.55 9.84 -4.26
CA PHE A 66 -2.60 9.51 -5.32
C PHE A 66 -2.31 10.78 -6.14
N GLN A 67 -1.12 11.34 -6.01
CA GLN A 67 -0.73 12.62 -6.62
C GLN A 67 0.60 12.50 -7.36
N GLU A 68 0.86 13.42 -8.29
CA GLU A 68 2.18 13.62 -8.88
C GLU A 68 2.74 14.96 -8.45
N TYR A 69 3.93 14.97 -7.86
CA TYR A 69 4.63 16.19 -7.48
C TYR A 69 6.15 16.07 -7.66
N ASP A 70 6.82 17.22 -7.77
CA ASP A 70 8.23 17.35 -8.21
C ASP A 70 9.26 17.10 -7.10
N SER A 71 9.07 16.05 -6.31
CA SER A 71 10.03 15.59 -5.30
C SER A 71 10.33 14.12 -5.53
N LEU A 72 11.47 13.82 -6.15
CA LEU A 72 11.86 12.45 -6.47
C LEU A 72 12.43 11.68 -5.28
N ASP A 73 12.81 12.38 -4.22
CA ASP A 73 13.37 11.80 -3.00
C ASP A 73 12.27 11.36 -2.01
N GLU A 74 11.02 11.75 -2.26
CA GLU A 74 9.87 11.46 -1.40
C GLU A 74 8.86 10.56 -2.12
N ASN A 75 8.73 9.32 -1.63
CA ASN A 75 7.78 8.36 -2.17
C ASN A 75 6.35 8.57 -1.66
N PHE A 76 6.22 9.12 -0.44
CA PHE A 76 4.95 9.48 0.15
C PHE A 76 5.14 10.57 1.23
N LYS A 77 4.03 11.17 1.65
CA LYS A 77 3.93 12.07 2.79
C LYS A 77 2.79 11.65 3.69
N ILE A 78 2.92 11.93 4.97
CA ILE A 78 1.86 11.71 5.95
C ILE A 78 1.56 13.02 6.65
N ASP A 79 0.30 13.43 6.52
CA ASP A 79 -0.27 14.51 7.28
C ASP A 79 -1.16 13.90 8.37
N ILE A 80 -0.60 13.77 9.58
CA ILE A 80 -1.29 13.16 10.72
C ILE A 80 -2.47 14.03 11.17
N GLU A 81 -2.33 15.36 11.08
CA GLU A 81 -3.37 16.31 11.51
C GLU A 81 -4.60 16.18 10.60
N ASN A 82 -4.39 16.12 9.30
CA ASN A 82 -5.45 15.96 8.31
C ASN A 82 -5.78 14.50 7.98
N SER A 83 -5.22 13.55 8.75
CA SER A 83 -5.48 12.11 8.56
C SER A 83 -5.26 11.67 7.11
N THR A 84 -4.17 12.10 6.47
CA THR A 84 -3.94 11.92 5.03
C THR A 84 -2.60 11.27 4.75
N ILE A 85 -2.59 10.31 3.82
CA ILE A 85 -1.36 9.76 3.22
C ILE A 85 -1.37 10.16 1.75
N ILE A 86 -0.31 10.82 1.30
CA ILE A 86 -0.13 11.23 -0.09
C ILE A 86 0.96 10.35 -0.70
N TYR A 87 0.61 9.52 -1.68
CA TYR A 87 1.56 8.73 -2.44
C TYR A 87 2.02 9.49 -3.69
N ASN A 88 3.33 9.66 -3.84
CA ASN A 88 3.92 10.31 -5.01
C ASN A 88 4.02 9.35 -6.19
N MET A 89 2.99 9.36 -7.04
CA MET A 89 2.94 8.50 -8.22
C MET A 89 4.02 8.86 -9.25
N LYS A 90 4.56 10.09 -9.25
CA LYS A 90 5.67 10.46 -10.13
C LYS A 90 6.94 9.69 -9.76
N ALA A 91 7.30 9.68 -8.48
CA ALA A 91 8.44 8.90 -7.97
C ALA A 91 8.22 7.39 -8.17
N MET A 92 7.04 6.88 -7.83
CA MET A 92 6.73 5.44 -7.96
C MET A 92 6.79 4.92 -9.40
N LYS A 93 6.30 5.70 -10.37
CA LYS A 93 6.34 5.31 -11.80
C LYS A 93 7.77 5.20 -12.34
N LEU A 94 8.72 5.95 -11.78
CA LEU A 94 10.12 5.89 -12.18
C LEU A 94 10.83 4.64 -11.65
N MET A 95 10.38 4.09 -10.53
CA MET A 95 11.06 2.97 -9.86
C MET A 95 10.94 1.63 -10.61
N ARG A 96 9.95 1.48 -11.50
CA ARG A 96 9.71 0.30 -12.37
C ARG A 96 9.72 -1.08 -11.66
N SER A 97 9.78 -1.13 -10.33
CA SER A 97 9.66 -2.32 -9.49
C SER A 97 8.33 -2.27 -8.76
N PHE A 98 7.45 -3.22 -9.06
CA PHE A 98 6.15 -3.34 -8.40
C PHE A 98 6.28 -3.63 -6.91
N ASP A 99 7.39 -4.24 -6.53
CA ASP A 99 7.73 -4.72 -5.19
C ASP A 99 8.07 -3.54 -4.30
N PHE A 100 8.84 -2.62 -4.86
CA PHE A 100 9.17 -1.38 -4.20
C PHE A 100 7.91 -0.50 -4.04
N ILE A 101 7.04 -0.45 -5.05
CA ILE A 101 5.74 0.24 -4.95
C ILE A 101 4.86 -0.41 -3.86
N PHE A 102 4.78 -1.73 -3.82
CA PHE A 102 4.04 -2.47 -2.80
C PHE A 102 4.55 -2.19 -1.39
N TYR A 103 5.88 -2.22 -1.23
CA TYR A 103 6.56 -1.87 0.01
C TYR A 103 6.24 -0.44 0.44
N ILE A 104 6.33 0.55 -0.45
CA ILE A 104 6.01 1.95 -0.12
C ILE A 104 4.55 2.10 0.32
N PHE A 105 3.61 1.45 -0.37
CA PHE A 105 2.21 1.51 0.04
C PHE A 105 2.01 0.96 1.45
N ILE A 106 2.67 -0.15 1.78
CA ILE A 106 2.65 -0.73 3.14
C ILE A 106 3.27 0.24 4.14
N GLU A 107 4.45 0.80 3.83
CA GLU A 107 5.17 1.73 4.70
C GLU A 107 4.32 2.94 5.08
N GLY A 108 3.66 3.59 4.10
CA GLY A 108 2.77 4.73 4.38
C GLY A 108 1.62 4.38 5.33
N LEU A 109 0.99 3.21 5.14
CA LEU A 109 -0.08 2.74 6.02
C LEU A 109 0.43 2.34 7.41
N VAL A 110 1.65 1.78 7.48
CA VAL A 110 2.31 1.43 8.75
C VAL A 110 2.55 2.69 9.57
N CYS A 111 3.20 3.67 8.97
CA CYS A 111 3.50 4.93 9.62
C CYS A 111 2.21 5.60 10.16
N TYR A 112 1.13 5.55 9.37
CA TYR A 112 -0.15 6.11 9.77
C TYR A 112 -0.83 5.33 10.90
N TYR A 113 -1.13 4.05 10.69
CA TYR A 113 -1.96 3.28 11.63
C TYR A 113 -1.23 2.94 12.94
N TRP A 114 0.09 2.72 12.89
CA TRP A 114 0.89 2.46 14.09
C TRP A 114 1.51 3.72 14.67
N LYS A 115 1.25 4.91 14.08
CA LYS A 115 1.78 6.19 14.53
C LYS A 115 3.31 6.19 14.64
N ILE A 116 3.96 5.45 13.75
CA ILE A 116 5.43 5.37 13.68
C ILE A 116 5.86 6.43 12.67
N PRO A 117 6.71 7.40 13.04
CA PRO A 117 7.26 8.33 12.06
C PRO A 117 8.02 7.59 10.95
N ASP A 118 8.12 8.17 9.75
CA ASP A 118 8.92 7.62 8.65
C ASP A 118 10.40 7.54 9.06
N THR A 119 10.74 6.39 9.62
CA THR A 119 12.00 6.09 10.31
C THR A 119 12.33 4.63 10.05
N TYR A 120 13.54 4.22 10.43
CA TYR A 120 13.96 2.83 10.35
C TYR A 120 12.96 1.83 10.97
N GLU A 121 12.26 2.21 12.04
CA GLU A 121 11.28 1.35 12.69
C GLU A 121 10.06 1.04 11.79
N ALA A 122 9.53 2.06 11.10
CA ALA A 122 8.42 1.87 10.17
C ALA A 122 8.81 0.93 9.02
N LYS A 123 10.04 1.09 8.52
CA LYS A 123 10.63 0.25 7.46
C LYS A 123 10.71 -1.21 7.89
N ILE A 124 11.22 -1.47 9.09
CA ILE A 124 11.31 -2.83 9.64
C ILE A 124 9.93 -3.44 9.84
N LYS A 125 8.96 -2.67 10.35
CA LYS A 125 7.60 -3.19 10.52
C LYS A 125 6.92 -3.48 9.17
N ALA A 126 7.08 -2.62 8.18
CA ALA A 126 6.61 -2.87 6.81
C ALA A 126 7.20 -4.16 6.24
N LEU A 127 8.51 -4.37 6.38
CA LEU A 127 9.18 -5.60 5.96
C LEU A 127 8.65 -6.83 6.71
N ASN A 128 8.42 -6.75 8.02
CA ASN A 128 7.86 -7.86 8.79
C ASN A 128 6.44 -8.21 8.34
N ILE A 129 5.61 -7.21 8.04
CA ILE A 129 4.27 -7.42 7.48
C ILE A 129 4.36 -8.15 6.12
N ILE A 130 5.28 -7.73 5.24
CA ILE A 130 5.50 -8.42 3.96
C ILE A 130 5.99 -9.86 4.18
N LYS A 131 6.91 -10.07 5.13
CA LYS A 131 7.45 -11.41 5.47
C LYS A 131 6.37 -12.36 5.99
N THR A 132 5.42 -11.89 6.79
CA THR A 132 4.30 -12.72 7.24
C THR A 132 3.43 -13.23 6.10
N LEU A 133 3.35 -12.50 4.98
CA LEU A 133 2.79 -13.05 3.74
C LEU A 133 3.76 -13.97 3.02
N ALA A 134 5.06 -13.70 3.02
CA ALA A 134 6.04 -14.53 2.33
C ALA A 134 6.08 -15.99 2.81
N GLU A 135 5.74 -16.24 4.08
CA GLU A 135 5.57 -17.60 4.59
C GLU A 135 4.35 -18.34 4.00
N SER A 136 3.37 -17.61 3.44
CA SER A 136 2.13 -18.14 2.85
C SER A 136 1.98 -17.87 1.35
N MET A 137 2.87 -17.08 0.76
CA MET A 137 2.90 -16.77 -0.67
C MET A 137 3.71 -17.81 -1.42
N GLU A 138 3.19 -18.25 -2.57
CA GLU A 138 3.97 -19.09 -3.47
C GLU A 138 5.28 -18.39 -3.85
N VAL A 139 6.36 -19.16 -3.88
CA VAL A 139 7.70 -18.73 -4.35
C VAL A 139 7.61 -18.05 -5.72
N SER A 140 6.68 -18.48 -6.58
CA SER A 140 6.39 -17.86 -7.88
C SER A 140 5.94 -16.39 -7.77
N THR A 141 5.16 -16.07 -6.74
CA THR A 141 4.68 -14.71 -6.44
C THR A 141 5.79 -13.89 -5.81
N LEU A 142 6.58 -14.48 -4.91
CA LEU A 142 7.74 -13.82 -4.31
C LEU A 142 8.84 -13.49 -5.34
N LYS A 143 9.07 -14.37 -6.32
CA LYS A 143 9.98 -14.13 -7.46
C LYS A 143 9.44 -13.07 -8.42
N LYS A 144 8.14 -13.13 -8.75
CA LYS A 144 7.47 -12.07 -9.54
C LYS A 144 7.50 -10.73 -8.82
N TRP A 145 7.55 -10.77 -7.49
CA TRP A 145 7.65 -9.62 -6.63
C TRP A 145 9.10 -9.30 -6.22
N GLY A 146 10.14 -9.83 -6.88
CA GLY A 146 11.54 -9.44 -6.64
C GLY A 146 12.05 -9.57 -5.20
N LEU A 147 11.33 -10.25 -4.31
CA LEU A 147 11.63 -10.35 -2.87
C LEU A 147 12.67 -11.45 -2.57
N ILE A 148 12.88 -12.37 -3.53
CA ILE A 148 13.88 -13.44 -3.49
C ILE A 148 14.55 -13.55 -4.87
N SER A 149 15.86 -13.84 -4.91
CA SER A 149 16.59 -13.95 -6.17
C SER A 149 16.08 -15.12 -7.01
N THR A 150 16.18 -14.99 -8.33
CA THR A 150 15.85 -16.05 -9.31
C THR A 150 16.99 -17.05 -9.53
N GLU A 151 18.01 -17.05 -8.67
CA GLU A 151 19.17 -17.95 -8.85
C GLU A 151 18.80 -19.38 -8.42
N GLU A 152 18.55 -20.21 -9.43
CA GLU A 152 18.92 -21.63 -9.46
C GLU A 152 19.91 -21.84 -10.60
#